data_AF-A0A7X8XXF0-F1
#
_entry.id   AF-A0A7X8XXF0-F1
#
_cell.length_a   1.000
_cell.length_b   1.000
_cell.length_c   1.000
_cell.angle_alpha   90.00
_cell.angle_beta   90.00
_cell.angle_gamma   90.00
#
_symmetry.space_group_name_H-M   'P 1'
#
loop_
_entity.id
_entity.type
_entity.pdbx_description
1 polymer ?
#
loop_
_entity_poly.entity_id
_entity_poly.type
_entity_poly.pdbx_seq_one_letter_code
_entity_poly.pdbx_strand_id
1 'polypeptide(L)'
;MHILIGNDNTINNRLSEELLALFPISCLSFEVIESLKEDYQEGYIFFNLLDINVTVEQAYLLVKSKYPRKKIIGIHCFQVEQMINSILVLGFDAYISLFNFSEDVEKTLQRITQKEI
;
A
#
# COMPACT_ATOMS: atom_id res chain seq x y z
N MET A 1 -3.49 -5.03 12.18
CA MET A 1 -2.07 -5.25 11.81
C MET A 1 -1.81 -4.62 10.45
N HIS A 2 -0.69 -3.92 10.27
CA HIS A 2 -0.34 -3.29 8.99
C HIS A 2 0.42 -4.27 8.10
N ILE A 3 0.31 -4.11 6.78
CA ILE A 3 0.94 -5.00 5.80
C ILE A 3 1.67 -4.18 4.74
N LEU A 4 2.89 -4.57 4.40
CA LEU A 4 3.58 -4.17 3.18
C LEU A 4 3.44 -5.30 2.16
N ILE A 5 2.93 -4.99 0.97
CA ILE A 5 2.89 -5.91 -0.16
C ILE A 5 4.01 -5.55 -1.12
N GLY A 6 4.92 -6.49 -1.32
CA GLY A 6 6.08 -6.39 -2.21
C GLY A 6 6.97 -7.63 -2.07
N ASN A 7 7.61 -8.04 -3.16
CA ASN A 7 8.53 -9.17 -3.19
C ASN A 7 9.83 -8.85 -2.45
N ASP A 8 10.60 -9.88 -2.10
CA ASP A 8 11.90 -9.69 -1.44
C ASP A 8 12.90 -9.04 -2.41
N ASN A 9 13.15 -7.75 -2.19
CA ASN A 9 14.13 -6.96 -2.92
C ASN A 9 14.59 -5.77 -2.08
N THR A 10 15.67 -5.11 -2.53
CA THR A 10 16.28 -3.99 -1.80
C THR A 10 15.32 -2.83 -1.55
N ILE A 11 14.37 -2.56 -2.45
CA ILE A 11 13.42 -1.45 -2.30
C ILE A 11 12.42 -1.78 -1.20
N ASN A 12 11.78 -2.95 -1.26
CA ASN A 12 10.78 -3.36 -0.26
C ASN A 12 11.40 -3.57 1.12
N ASN A 13 12.64 -4.05 1.19
CA ASN A 13 13.36 -4.20 2.46
C ASN A 13 13.57 -2.84 3.13
N ARG A 14 13.97 -1.82 2.38
CA ARG A 14 14.08 -0.44 2.89
C ARG A 14 12.73 0.15 3.30
N LEU A 15 11.69 -0.04 2.48
CA LEU A 15 10.34 0.41 2.84
C LEU A 15 9.84 -0.24 4.13
N SER A 16 10.09 -1.54 4.30
CA SER A 16 9.76 -2.26 5.52
C SER A 16 10.50 -1.67 6.72
N GLU A 17 11.80 -1.37 6.61
CA GLU A 17 12.57 -0.78 7.70
C GLU A 17 12.01 0.59 8.10
N GLU A 18 11.69 1.45 7.14
CA GLU A 18 11.10 2.77 7.41
C GLU A 18 9.70 2.65 8.03
N LEU A 19 8.87 1.72 7.57
CA LEU A 19 7.54 1.50 8.13
C LEU A 19 7.59 0.87 9.53
N LEU A 20 8.52 -0.06 9.76
CA LEU A 20 8.73 -0.71 11.06
C LEU A 20 9.13 0.29 12.14
N ALA A 21 9.82 1.38 11.78
CA ALA A 21 10.16 2.46 12.70
C ALA A 21 8.92 3.20 13.23
N LEU A 22 7.79 3.16 12.51
CA LEU A 22 6.55 3.85 12.84
C LEU A 22 5.53 2.92 13.52
N PHE A 23 5.40 1.68 13.05
CA PHE A 23 4.46 0.70 13.61
C PHE A 23 4.81 -0.74 13.23
N PRO A 24 4.29 -1.74 13.98
CA PRO A 24 4.43 -3.14 13.60
C PRO A 24 3.79 -3.43 12.23
N ILE A 25 4.59 -3.95 11.30
CA ILE A 25 4.17 -4.28 9.94
C ILE A 25 4.67 -5.68 9.55
N SER A 26 3.87 -6.40 8.76
CA SER A 26 4.27 -7.67 8.13
C SER A 26 4.50 -7.45 6.64
N CYS A 27 5.52 -8.10 6.08
CA CYS A 27 5.79 -8.08 4.65
C CYS A 27 5.26 -9.36 3.99
N LEU A 28 4.53 -9.20 2.89
CA LEU A 28 4.00 -10.29 2.08
C LEU A 28 4.36 -10.06 0.62
N SER A 29 4.81 -11.11 -0.07
CA SER A 29 4.92 -11.06 -1.52
C SER A 29 3.53 -10.99 -2.16
N PHE A 30 3.43 -10.39 -3.34
CA PHE A 30 2.14 -10.27 -4.03
C PHE A 30 1.59 -11.66 -4.40
N GLU A 31 2.47 -12.59 -4.79
CA GLU A 31 2.11 -13.93 -5.26
C GLU A 31 1.39 -14.78 -4.20
N VAL A 32 1.67 -14.58 -2.90
CA VAL A 32 1.03 -15.40 -1.86
C VAL A 32 -0.40 -14.95 -1.54
N ILE A 33 -0.79 -13.72 -1.92
CA ILE A 33 -2.07 -13.10 -1.53
C ILE A 33 -3.26 -13.94 -1.99
N GLU A 34 -3.20 -14.52 -3.18
CA GLU A 34 -4.29 -15.34 -3.72
C GLU A 34 -4.64 -16.53 -2.81
N SER A 35 -3.62 -17.11 -2.17
CA SER A 35 -3.76 -18.26 -1.27
C SER A 35 -4.27 -17.91 0.14
N LEU A 36 -4.27 -16.63 0.50
CA LEU A 36 -4.66 -16.20 1.83
C LEU A 36 -6.19 -16.23 2.01
N LYS A 37 -6.61 -16.47 3.25
CA LYS A 37 -8.00 -16.27 3.65
C LYS A 37 -8.29 -14.77 3.77
N GLU A 38 -9.56 -14.42 3.63
CA GLU A 38 -10.02 -13.06 3.87
C GLU A 38 -9.74 -12.63 5.31
N ASP A 39 -9.24 -11.41 5.47
CA ASP A 39 -8.96 -10.78 6.75
C ASP A 39 -9.72 -9.45 6.86
N TYR A 40 -10.66 -9.45 7.80
CA TYR A 40 -11.58 -8.35 8.07
C TYR A 40 -11.06 -7.38 9.14
N GLN A 41 -9.82 -7.51 9.62
CA GLN A 41 -9.25 -6.53 10.54
C GLN A 41 -8.98 -5.18 9.85
N GLU A 42 -9.14 -4.10 10.60
CA GLU A 42 -8.74 -2.77 10.18
C GLU A 42 -7.21 -2.60 10.19
N GLY A 43 -6.76 -1.58 9.48
CA GLY A 43 -5.34 -1.24 9.33
C GLY A 43 -5.01 -0.73 7.94
N TYR A 44 -3.71 -0.64 7.67
CA TYR A 44 -3.17 -0.12 6.42
C TYR A 44 -2.47 -1.22 5.63
N ILE A 45 -2.67 -1.20 4.33
CA ILE A 45 -1.87 -1.93 3.36
C ILE A 45 -1.05 -0.92 2.58
N PHE A 46 0.27 -1.04 2.70
CA PHE A 46 1.24 -0.33 1.89
C PHE A 46 1.54 -1.22 0.69
N PHE A 47 1.17 -0.81 -0.51
CA PHE A 47 1.29 -1.64 -1.69
C PHE A 47 2.32 -1.06 -2.65
N ASN A 48 3.48 -1.68 -2.78
CA ASN A 48 4.47 -1.29 -3.78
C ASN A 48 4.02 -1.72 -5.18
N LEU A 49 3.58 -0.76 -5.97
CA LEU A 49 3.04 -0.96 -7.32
C LEU A 49 4.15 -1.12 -8.39
N LEU A 50 5.43 -0.90 -8.05
CA LEU A 50 6.55 -1.18 -8.96
C LEU A 50 6.84 -2.67 -9.10
N ASP A 51 6.34 -3.47 -8.18
CA ASP A 51 6.76 -4.86 -7.97
C ASP A 51 5.60 -5.83 -8.15
N ILE A 52 4.81 -5.59 -9.21
CA ILE A 52 3.70 -6.44 -9.63
C ILE A 52 3.88 -6.85 -11.10
N ASN A 53 3.48 -8.07 -11.42
CA ASN A 53 3.53 -8.66 -12.76
C ASN A 53 2.15 -8.67 -13.47
N VAL A 54 1.17 -7.98 -12.90
CA VAL A 54 -0.20 -7.83 -13.40
C VAL A 54 -0.57 -6.35 -13.50
N THR A 55 -1.77 -6.04 -14.02
CA THR A 55 -2.22 -4.64 -14.01
C THR A 55 -2.52 -4.17 -12.59
N VAL A 56 -2.37 -2.86 -12.35
CA VAL A 56 -2.70 -2.24 -11.04
C VAL A 56 -4.14 -2.51 -10.64
N GLU A 57 -5.08 -2.51 -11.58
CA GLU A 57 -6.50 -2.81 -11.32
C GLU A 57 -6.70 -4.25 -10.85
N GLN A 58 -6.11 -5.23 -11.55
CA GLN A 58 -6.18 -6.63 -11.15
C GLN A 58 -5.58 -6.85 -9.76
N ALA A 59 -4.41 -6.25 -9.53
CA ALA A 59 -3.74 -6.28 -8.25
C ALA A 59 -4.59 -5.67 -7.12
N TYR A 60 -5.17 -4.50 -7.35
CA TYR A 60 -6.04 -3.83 -6.38
C TYR A 60 -7.27 -4.67 -6.04
N LEU A 61 -7.97 -5.20 -7.04
CA LEU A 61 -9.16 -6.03 -6.82
C LEU A 61 -8.83 -7.28 -6.01
N LEU A 62 -7.71 -7.95 -6.31
CA LEU A 62 -7.25 -9.10 -5.55
C LEU A 62 -6.99 -8.72 -4.09
N VAL A 63 -6.18 -7.68 -3.84
CA VAL A 63 -5.85 -7.24 -2.48
C VAL A 63 -7.11 -6.82 -1.73
N LYS A 64 -8.01 -6.06 -2.36
CA LYS A 64 -9.23 -5.58 -1.73
C LYS A 64 -10.20 -6.71 -1.40
N SER A 65 -10.26 -7.76 -2.23
CA SER A 65 -11.06 -8.96 -1.93
C SER A 65 -10.56 -9.70 -0.69
N LYS A 66 -9.24 -9.78 -0.49
CA LYS A 66 -8.64 -10.44 0.67
C LYS A 66 -8.65 -9.57 1.93
N TYR A 67 -8.62 -8.25 1.78
CA TYR A 67 -8.55 -7.31 2.90
C TYR A 67 -9.61 -6.20 2.79
N PRO A 68 -10.90 -6.54 2.86
CA PRO A 68 -11.99 -5.62 2.55
C PRO A 68 -12.02 -4.38 3.45
N ARG A 69 -11.60 -4.50 4.72
CA ARG A 69 -11.62 -3.41 5.70
C ARG A 69 -10.31 -2.63 5.84
N LYS A 70 -9.23 -3.07 5.19
CA LYS A 70 -7.98 -2.31 5.24
C LYS A 70 -8.01 -1.18 4.23
N LYS A 71 -7.36 -0.09 4.61
CA LYS A 71 -7.09 1.07 3.77
C LYS A 71 -5.88 0.75 2.90
N ILE A 72 -6.00 0.90 1.59
CA ILE A 72 -4.93 0.52 0.64
C ILE A 72 -4.23 1.80 0.15
N ILE A 73 -2.94 1.88 0.44
CA ILE A 73 -2.07 3.00 0.10
C ILE A 73 -1.13 2.54 -1.00
N GLY A 74 -1.25 3.14 -2.19
CA GLY A 74 -0.39 2.84 -3.32
C GLY A 74 0.97 3.51 -3.17
N ILE A 75 2.05 2.77 -3.42
CA ILE A 75 3.41 3.28 -3.40
C ILE A 75 3.99 3.11 -4.80
N HIS A 76 4.47 4.20 -5.40
CA HIS A 76 5.15 4.16 -6.71
C HIS A 76 6.13 5.34 -6.85
N CYS A 77 6.87 5.38 -7.96
CA CYS A 77 7.72 6.50 -8.33
C CYS A 77 7.03 7.55 -9.24
N PHE A 78 5.70 7.49 -9.44
CA PHE A 78 5.04 8.50 -10.27
C PHE A 78 5.12 9.88 -9.60
N GLN A 79 5.38 10.88 -10.43
CA GLN A 79 5.38 12.30 -10.05
C GLN A 79 4.32 13.10 -10.83
N VAL A 80 3.74 12.52 -11.87
CA VAL A 80 2.72 13.17 -12.70
C VAL A 80 1.36 13.01 -12.04
N GLU A 81 0.69 14.14 -11.77
CA GLU A 81 -0.59 14.18 -11.05
C GLU A 81 -1.67 13.33 -11.71
N GLN A 82 -1.76 13.32 -13.04
CA GLN A 82 -2.73 12.48 -13.76
C GLN A 82 -2.56 10.99 -13.45
N MET A 83 -1.31 10.52 -13.32
CA MET A 83 -1.04 9.12 -13.01
C MET A 83 -1.41 8.80 -11.55
N ILE A 84 -1.06 9.70 -10.63
CA ILE A 84 -1.45 9.59 -9.21
C ILE A 84 -2.97 9.54 -9.08
N ASN A 85 -3.68 10.44 -9.77
CA ASN A 85 -5.15 10.48 -9.76
C ASN A 85 -5.76 9.21 -10.34
N SER A 86 -5.14 8.57 -11.33
CA SER A 86 -5.63 7.29 -11.85
C SER A 86 -5.59 6.18 -10.77
N ILE A 87 -4.56 6.15 -9.92
CA ILE A 87 -4.47 5.22 -8.78
C ILE A 87 -5.59 5.51 -7.77
N LEU A 88 -5.83 6.77 -7.43
CA LEU A 88 -6.87 7.14 -6.47
C LEU A 88 -8.29 6.83 -7.00
N VAL A 89 -8.53 7.08 -8.29
CA VAL A 89 -9.82 6.78 -8.94
C VAL A 89 -10.11 5.26 -8.99
N LEU A 90 -9.08 4.42 -9.05
CA LEU A 90 -9.24 2.96 -8.95
C LEU A 90 -9.75 2.50 -7.57
N GLY A 91 -9.66 3.36 -6.54
CA GLY A 91 -10.18 3.10 -5.20
C GLY A 91 -9.13 2.98 -4.11
N PHE A 92 -7.85 3.24 -4.40
CA PHE A 92 -6.84 3.40 -3.36
C PHE A 92 -7.18 4.58 -2.45
N ASP A 93 -7.03 4.38 -1.14
CA ASP A 93 -7.35 5.40 -0.13
C ASP A 93 -6.33 6.54 -0.14
N ALA A 94 -5.09 6.26 -0.52
CA ALA A 94 -4.05 7.25 -0.71
C ALA A 94 -2.93 6.76 -1.64
N TYR A 95 -2.02 7.68 -1.97
CA TYR A 95 -0.82 7.44 -2.75
C TYR A 95 0.38 8.08 -2.05
N ILE A 96 1.52 7.39 -2.06
CA ILE A 96 2.80 7.87 -1.55
C ILE A 96 3.87 7.71 -2.63
N SER A 97 4.66 8.76 -2.84
CA SER A 97 5.82 8.68 -3.73
C SER A 97 7.01 8.07 -3.00
N LEU A 98 7.71 7.15 -3.66
CA LEU A 98 8.95 6.57 -3.13
C LEU A 98 10.06 7.60 -2.89
N PHE A 99 10.07 8.71 -3.64
CA PHE A 99 11.13 9.70 -3.54
C PHE A 99 11.07 10.52 -2.24
N ASN A 100 9.89 10.64 -1.64
CA ASN A 100 9.64 11.43 -0.43
C ASN A 100 8.97 10.58 0.66
N PHE A 101 9.22 9.27 0.65
CA PHE A 101 8.44 8.29 1.40
C PHE A 101 8.31 8.62 2.89
N SER A 102 9.42 8.86 3.59
CA SER A 102 9.40 9.07 5.04
C SER A 102 8.56 10.29 5.46
N GLU A 103 8.63 11.40 4.70
CA GLU A 103 7.84 12.61 4.97
C GLU A 103 6.35 12.42 4.59
N ASP A 104 6.10 11.72 3.49
CA ASP A 104 4.76 11.52 2.96
C ASP A 104 3.94 10.51 3.75
N VAL A 105 4.57 9.49 4.37
CA VAL A 105 3.87 8.47 5.16
C VAL A 105 3.13 9.09 6.34
N GLU A 106 3.81 9.86 7.19
CA GLU A 106 3.19 10.44 8.39
C GLU A 106 2.03 11.38 8.03
N LYS A 107 2.25 12.26 7.04
CA LYS A 107 1.22 13.19 6.55
C LYS A 107 0.03 12.46 5.95
N THR A 108 0.27 11.39 5.20
CA THR A 108 -0.78 10.60 4.57
C THR A 108 -1.65 9.92 5.62
N LEU A 109 -1.03 9.29 6.62
CA LEU A 109 -1.77 8.60 7.69
C LEU A 109 -2.65 9.59 8.48
N GLN A 110 -2.10 10.75 8.86
CA GLN A 110 -2.87 11.80 9.53
C GLN A 110 -4.10 12.25 8.71
N ARG A 111 -3.94 12.44 7.39
CA ARG A 111 -5.04 12.85 6.50
C ARG A 111 -6.13 11.78 6.37
N ILE A 112 -5.75 10.50 6.32
CA ILE A 112 -6.73 9.41 6.22
C ILE A 112 -7.54 9.30 7.52
N THR A 113 -6.87 9.37 8.68
CA THR A 113 -7.54 9.28 9.99
C THR A 113 -8.44 10.48 10.29
N GLN A 114 -8.07 11.70 9.86
CA GLN A 114 -8.88 12.90 10.09
C GLN A 114 -10.16 12.98 9.22
N LYS A 115 -10.23 12.23 8.12
CA LYS A 115 -11.45 12.14 7.29
C LYS A 115 -12.56 11.28 7.93
N GLU A 116 -12.31 10.66 9.09
CA GLU A 116 -13.26 9.78 9.79
C GLU A 116 -14.08 10.49 10.90
N ILE A 117 -14.19 11.83 10.87
CA ILE A 117 -15.04 12.63 11.79
C ILE A 117 -16.17 13.34 11.03
#